data_AF-A0A9W4XCI1-F1
#
_entry.id   AF-A0A9W4XCI1-F1
#
_cell.length_a   1.000
_cell.length_b   1.000
_cell.length_c   1.000
_cell.angle_alpha   90.00
_cell.angle_beta   90.00
_cell.angle_gamma   90.00
#
_symmetry.space_group_name_H-M   'P 1'
#
loop_
_entity.id
_entity.type
_entity.pdbx_description
1 polymer ?
#
loop_
_entity_poly.entity_id
_entity_poly.type
_entity_poly.pdbx_seq_one_letter_code
_entity_poly.pdbx_strand_id
1 'polypeptide(L)'
;MASLTLNDFISQLSDYHGKETMTSKESSNLQIIIVELLIDNTISDFKLFKFLSRYLTLQFYNEIIEERNIEHKCGYFMCNNTNSNQLYNRKPSMVLPMTWKNKYCCKEHYQSSIFYEKQLGNEMIMLRDGIFTTEPFPENKPLYYENNITCLEEIINEQNKTGKSLSEIIELMSGLTIEKKDNTGELIKLVEDFELVEKNPEEEEVEEEEEENEEYITTDKSFGGYVV
;
A
#
# COMPACT_ATOMS: atom_id res chain seq x y z
N MET A 1 15.84 2.97 -14.19
CA MET A 1 15.54 1.94 -13.17
C MET A 1 15.22 0.65 -13.89
N ALA A 2 15.68 -0.47 -13.37
CA ALA A 2 15.38 -1.78 -13.94
C ALA A 2 14.02 -2.26 -13.42
N SER A 3 13.29 -2.99 -14.27
CA SER A 3 12.09 -3.71 -13.88
C SER A 3 12.48 -4.97 -13.13
N LEU A 4 11.99 -5.14 -11.91
CA LEU A 4 12.21 -6.38 -11.16
C LEU A 4 11.17 -7.42 -11.60
N THR A 5 11.64 -8.59 -12.03
CA THR A 5 10.78 -9.75 -12.34
C THR A 5 10.82 -10.78 -11.21
N LEU A 6 9.85 -11.69 -11.20
CA LEU A 6 9.77 -12.75 -10.19
C LEU A 6 11.04 -13.62 -10.15
N ASN A 7 11.59 -13.96 -11.30
CA ASN A 7 12.78 -14.82 -11.39
C ASN A 7 14.03 -14.12 -10.88
N ASP A 8 14.16 -12.81 -11.13
CA ASP A 8 15.26 -12.01 -10.61
C ASP A 8 15.21 -11.95 -9.09
N PHE A 9 14.02 -11.75 -8.53
CA PHE A 9 13.80 -11.74 -7.08
C PHE A 9 14.16 -13.09 -6.44
N ILE A 10 13.70 -14.21 -7.02
CA ILE A 10 14.02 -15.56 -6.51
C ILE A 10 15.53 -15.84 -6.57
N SER A 11 16.21 -15.39 -7.63
CA SER A 11 17.65 -15.58 -7.78
C SER A 11 18.45 -14.92 -6.64
N GLN A 12 18.00 -13.75 -6.18
CA GLN A 12 18.60 -13.04 -5.03
C GLN A 12 18.33 -13.73 -3.69
N LEU A 13 17.35 -14.64 -3.62
CA LEU A 13 17.00 -15.41 -2.43
C LEU A 13 17.65 -16.81 -2.39
N SER A 14 18.56 -17.10 -3.32
CA SER A 14 19.25 -18.40 -3.44
C SER A 14 19.89 -18.90 -2.13
N ASP A 15 20.42 -18.01 -1.29
CA ASP A 15 21.06 -18.34 -0.01
C ASP A 15 20.11 -18.90 1.06
N TYR A 16 18.80 -18.73 0.86
CA TYR A 16 17.75 -19.14 1.79
C TYR A 16 16.97 -20.36 1.30
N HIS A 17 17.24 -20.85 0.08
CA HIS A 17 16.53 -21.99 -0.49
C HIS A 17 16.67 -23.26 0.36
N GLY A 18 15.54 -23.93 0.59
CA GLY A 18 15.48 -25.22 1.29
C GLY A 18 15.65 -25.16 2.81
N LYS A 19 15.72 -23.97 3.41
CA LYS A 19 15.68 -23.82 4.88
C LYS A 19 14.24 -23.88 5.37
N GLU A 20 13.95 -24.81 6.28
CA GLU A 20 12.63 -24.94 6.90
C GLU A 20 12.38 -23.87 7.98
N THR A 21 13.43 -23.42 8.67
CA THR A 21 13.34 -22.43 9.75
C THR A 21 14.38 -21.33 9.56
N MET A 22 14.07 -20.13 10.05
CA MET A 22 14.95 -18.96 10.00
C MET A 22 15.31 -18.48 11.39
N THR A 23 16.58 -18.09 11.56
CA THR A 23 17.02 -17.36 12.75
C THR A 23 16.62 -15.89 12.66
N SER A 24 16.53 -15.19 13.80
CA SER A 24 16.22 -13.75 13.83
C SER A 24 17.21 -12.92 13.02
N LYS A 25 18.50 -13.29 13.01
CA LYS A 25 19.53 -12.61 12.22
C LYS A 25 19.30 -12.77 10.72
N GLU A 26 18.97 -13.97 10.27
CA GLU A 26 18.64 -14.23 8.87
C GLU A 26 17.40 -13.45 8.43
N SER A 27 16.42 -13.29 9.32
CA SER A 27 15.22 -12.48 9.05
C SER A 27 15.50 -11.01 8.87
N SER A 28 16.34 -10.43 9.71
CA SER A 28 16.73 -9.04 9.54
C SER A 28 17.54 -8.84 8.27
N ASN A 29 18.47 -9.76 7.95
CA ASN A 29 19.24 -9.69 6.70
C ASN A 29 18.33 -9.78 5.46
N LEU A 30 17.35 -10.68 5.48
CA LEU A 30 16.39 -10.83 4.40
C LEU A 30 15.57 -9.54 4.20
N GLN A 31 15.10 -8.94 5.29
CA GLN A 31 14.36 -7.67 5.22
C GLN A 31 15.19 -6.57 4.57
N ILE A 32 16.47 -6.45 4.93
CA ILE A 32 17.38 -5.47 4.32
C ILE A 32 17.51 -5.71 2.81
N ILE A 33 17.75 -6.97 2.39
CA ILE A 33 17.84 -7.33 0.96
C ILE A 33 16.55 -6.95 0.22
N ILE A 34 15.39 -7.24 0.80
CA ILE A 34 14.09 -6.90 0.21
C ILE A 34 13.92 -5.38 0.07
N VAL A 35 14.28 -4.61 1.11
CA VAL A 35 14.19 -3.14 1.09
C VAL A 35 15.07 -2.59 -0.03
N GLU A 36 16.34 -2.99 -0.11
CA GLU A 36 17.28 -2.54 -1.16
C GLU A 36 16.72 -2.85 -2.56
N LEU A 37 16.23 -4.08 -2.79
CA LEU A 37 15.67 -4.49 -4.07
C LEU A 37 14.42 -3.67 -4.47
N LEU A 38 13.53 -3.40 -3.51
CA LEU A 38 12.28 -2.67 -3.74
C LEU A 38 12.46 -1.16 -3.82
N ILE A 39 13.54 -0.62 -3.25
CA ILE A 39 13.88 0.79 -3.42
C ILE A 39 14.47 1.00 -4.82
N ASP A 40 15.45 0.20 -5.22
CA ASP A 40 16.21 0.42 -6.47
C ASP A 40 15.42 0.10 -7.73
N ASN A 41 14.47 -0.83 -7.63
CA ASN A 41 13.71 -1.34 -8.76
C ASN A 41 12.23 -1.03 -8.63
N THR A 42 11.53 -1.10 -9.75
CA THR A 42 10.06 -1.03 -9.78
C THR A 42 9.50 -2.38 -10.19
N ILE A 43 8.40 -2.77 -9.55
CA ILE A 43 7.74 -4.02 -9.86
C ILE A 43 6.93 -3.85 -11.13
N SER A 44 7.21 -4.68 -12.12
CA SER A 44 6.48 -4.67 -13.40
C SER A 44 5.31 -5.66 -13.43
N ASP A 45 5.36 -6.71 -12.61
CA ASP A 45 4.41 -7.81 -12.64
C ASP A 45 3.57 -7.91 -11.36
N PHE A 46 2.25 -8.02 -11.51
CA PHE A 46 1.32 -8.34 -10.41
C PHE A 46 1.67 -9.66 -9.71
N LYS A 47 2.23 -10.64 -10.44
CA LYS A 47 2.69 -11.90 -9.87
C LYS A 47 3.78 -11.69 -8.82
N LEU A 48 4.77 -10.85 -9.11
CA LEU A 48 5.80 -10.52 -8.12
C LEU A 48 5.19 -9.73 -6.97
N PHE A 49 4.31 -8.76 -7.25
CA PHE A 49 3.67 -7.99 -6.19
C PHE A 49 2.90 -8.87 -5.21
N LYS A 50 2.08 -9.82 -5.70
CA LYS A 50 1.39 -10.81 -4.87
C LYS A 50 2.36 -11.73 -4.14
N PHE A 51 3.44 -12.14 -4.78
CA PHE A 51 4.46 -12.99 -4.18
C PHE A 51 5.15 -12.32 -2.97
N LEU A 52 5.32 -10.99 -3.00
CA LEU A 52 5.94 -10.26 -1.89
C LEU A 52 5.12 -10.33 -0.59
N SER A 53 3.81 -10.55 -0.66
CA SER A 53 2.96 -10.72 0.54
C SER A 53 3.46 -11.82 1.49
N ARG A 54 4.14 -12.84 0.92
CA ARG A 54 4.80 -13.91 1.67
C ARG A 54 5.89 -13.41 2.61
N TYR A 55 6.53 -12.27 2.30
CA TYR A 55 7.63 -11.69 3.06
C TYR A 55 7.26 -10.38 3.77
N LEU A 56 6.12 -9.78 3.42
CA LEU A 56 5.71 -8.49 3.96
C LEU A 56 4.83 -8.65 5.19
N THR A 57 5.10 -7.82 6.20
CA THR A 57 4.18 -7.54 7.32
C THR A 57 3.64 -6.13 7.16
N LEU A 58 2.56 -5.81 7.87
CA LEU A 58 2.01 -4.45 7.89
C LEU A 58 3.05 -3.37 8.25
N GLN A 59 3.85 -3.65 9.28
CA GLN A 59 4.90 -2.73 9.73
C GLN A 59 6.00 -2.60 8.67
N PHE A 60 6.47 -3.73 8.15
CA PHE A 60 7.55 -3.75 7.18
C PHE A 60 7.15 -3.09 5.85
N TYR A 61 5.89 -3.24 5.43
CA TYR A 61 5.35 -2.55 4.25
C TYR A 61 5.38 -1.02 4.41
N ASN A 62 4.97 -0.52 5.58
CA ASN A 62 5.01 0.90 5.89
C ASN A 62 6.44 1.45 5.95
N GLU A 63 7.39 0.69 6.49
CA GLU A 63 8.82 1.05 6.50
C GLU A 63 9.35 1.19 5.06
N ILE A 64 9.06 0.24 4.17
CA ILE A 64 9.48 0.32 2.76
C ILE A 64 8.87 1.56 2.07
N ILE A 65 7.61 1.90 2.36
CA ILE A 65 6.99 3.12 1.84
C ILE A 65 7.75 4.36 2.32
N GLU A 66 8.13 4.43 3.61
CA GLU A 66 8.91 5.54 4.14
C GLU A 66 10.27 5.65 3.45
N GLU A 67 10.99 4.54 3.28
CA GLU A 67 12.29 4.52 2.58
C GLU A 67 12.16 4.93 1.10
N ARG A 68 11.13 4.46 0.39
CA ARG A 68 10.86 4.89 -0.99
C ARG A 68 10.56 6.38 -1.08
N ASN A 69 9.87 6.94 -0.09
CA ASN A 69 9.61 8.37 -0.04
C ASN A 69 10.89 9.18 0.24
N ILE A 70 11.80 8.66 1.07
CA ILE A 70 13.13 9.27 1.28
C ILE A 70 13.90 9.35 -0.04
N GLU A 71 13.80 8.31 -0.88
CA GLU A 71 14.39 8.26 -2.23
C GLU A 71 13.58 8.99 -3.31
N HIS A 72 12.64 9.85 -2.91
CA HIS A 72 11.83 10.67 -3.81
C HIS A 72 10.89 9.87 -4.74
N LYS A 73 10.50 8.64 -4.38
CA LYS A 73 9.63 7.75 -5.17
C LYS A 73 8.24 7.66 -4.56
N CYS A 74 7.25 7.33 -5.40
CA CYS A 74 5.93 6.96 -4.94
C CYS A 74 6.00 5.72 -4.03
N GLY A 75 5.25 5.74 -2.93
CA GLY A 75 5.14 4.62 -1.99
C GLY A 75 4.55 3.34 -2.60
N TYR A 76 3.81 3.44 -3.70
CA TYR A 76 3.28 2.26 -4.39
C TYR A 76 4.37 1.54 -5.20
N PHE A 77 4.58 0.25 -4.95
CA PHE A 77 5.75 -0.49 -5.45
C PHE A 77 5.78 -0.71 -6.97
N MET A 78 4.62 -0.68 -7.62
CA MET A 78 4.53 -0.75 -9.09
C MET A 78 4.71 0.61 -9.77
N CYS A 79 4.71 1.71 -9.00
CA CYS A 79 4.83 3.04 -9.54
C CYS A 79 6.30 3.50 -9.59
N ASN A 80 6.70 4.07 -10.72
CA ASN A 80 8.02 4.70 -10.91
C ASN A 80 7.97 6.24 -10.89
N ASN A 81 6.80 6.82 -10.64
CA ASN A 81 6.69 8.28 -10.62
C ASN A 81 7.33 8.82 -9.34
N THR A 82 7.99 9.97 -9.49
CA THR A 82 8.45 10.75 -8.35
C THR A 82 7.27 11.52 -7.76
N ASN A 83 7.29 11.71 -6.45
CA ASN A 83 6.29 12.52 -5.78
C ASN A 83 6.78 13.97 -5.73
N SER A 84 6.17 14.87 -6.52
CA SER A 84 6.60 16.27 -6.62
C SER A 84 6.28 17.12 -5.39
N ASN A 85 5.42 16.64 -4.49
CA ASN A 85 4.87 17.43 -3.37
C ASN A 85 5.61 17.23 -2.04
N GLN A 86 6.86 16.77 -2.08
CA GLN A 86 7.56 16.35 -0.87
C GLN A 86 7.90 17.51 0.06
N LEU A 87 7.12 17.58 1.15
CA LEU A 87 7.48 18.30 2.36
C LEU A 87 8.66 17.58 3.02
N TYR A 88 9.73 18.33 3.29
CA TYR A 88 10.81 17.92 4.21
C TYR A 88 10.20 17.31 5.48
N ASN A 89 10.59 16.06 5.77
CA ASN A 89 10.35 15.28 7.00
C ASN A 89 9.71 16.07 8.16
N ARG A 90 8.40 16.26 8.11
CA ARG A 90 7.61 16.56 9.30
C ARG A 90 6.62 15.42 9.41
N LYS A 91 6.82 14.53 10.37
CA LYS A 91 5.73 13.63 10.80
C LYS A 91 4.66 14.56 11.37
N PRO A 92 3.56 14.84 10.66
CA PRO A 92 2.54 15.71 11.23
C PRO A 92 1.99 14.99 12.46
N SER A 93 1.89 15.68 13.59
CA SER A 93 1.32 15.12 14.84
C SER A 93 -0.16 14.79 14.71
N MET A 94 -0.79 15.12 13.57
CA MET A 94 -2.20 14.97 13.27
C MET A 94 -2.37 14.48 11.82
N VAL A 95 -3.17 13.44 11.62
CA VAL A 95 -3.52 12.92 10.29
C VAL A 95 -4.54 13.86 9.66
N LEU A 96 -4.06 14.79 8.83
CA LEU A 96 -4.92 15.70 8.07
C LEU A 96 -5.48 15.01 6.81
N PRO A 97 -6.67 15.42 6.34
CA PRO A 97 -7.13 15.08 4.99
C PRO A 97 -6.05 15.45 3.97
N MET A 98 -5.83 14.60 2.95
CA MET A 98 -4.78 14.75 1.91
C MET A 98 -3.33 14.45 2.32
N THR A 99 -3.06 13.96 3.52
CA THR A 99 -1.71 13.50 3.94
C THR A 99 -1.09 12.43 3.02
N TRP A 100 -1.91 11.68 2.30
CA TRP A 100 -1.46 10.71 1.29
C TRP A 100 -0.64 11.34 0.16
N LYS A 101 -0.86 12.63 -0.17
CA LYS A 101 -0.09 13.35 -1.21
C LYS A 101 1.40 13.43 -0.91
N ASN A 102 1.80 13.26 0.35
CA ASN A 102 3.22 13.23 0.73
C ASN A 102 3.87 11.87 0.45
N LYS A 103 3.08 10.80 0.38
CA LYS A 103 3.55 9.42 0.21
C LYS A 103 3.29 8.84 -1.19
N TYR A 104 2.30 9.35 -1.91
CA TYR A 104 1.85 8.79 -3.19
C TYR A 104 1.66 9.87 -4.25
N CYS A 105 1.84 9.50 -5.52
CA CYS A 105 1.70 10.44 -6.64
C CYS A 105 0.23 10.70 -7.04
N CYS A 106 -0.70 9.76 -6.79
CA CYS A 106 -2.13 9.91 -7.10
C CYS A 106 -3.00 9.19 -6.06
N LYS A 107 -4.30 9.52 -6.04
CA LYS A 107 -5.29 8.92 -5.13
C LYS A 107 -5.45 7.42 -5.38
N GLU A 108 -5.41 7.01 -6.64
CA GLU A 108 -5.51 5.59 -7.04
C GLU A 108 -4.39 4.75 -6.42
N HIS A 109 -3.12 5.18 -6.56
CA HIS A 109 -2.00 4.47 -5.94
C HIS A 109 -2.06 4.46 -4.41
N TYR A 110 -2.61 5.52 -3.80
CA TYR A 110 -2.87 5.50 -2.37
C TYR A 110 -3.91 4.43 -2.02
N GLN A 111 -5.05 4.40 -2.71
CA GLN A 111 -6.11 3.41 -2.49
C GLN A 111 -5.62 1.98 -2.74
N SER A 112 -4.92 1.72 -3.85
CA SER A 112 -4.31 0.42 -4.15
C SER A 112 -3.31 -0.02 -3.10
N SER A 113 -2.46 0.91 -2.63
CA SER A 113 -1.46 0.62 -1.60
C SER A 113 -2.12 0.26 -0.27
N ILE A 114 -3.13 1.04 0.18
CA ILE A 114 -3.87 0.73 1.40
C ILE A 114 -4.67 -0.57 1.26
N PHE A 115 -5.27 -0.83 0.09
CA PHE A 115 -6.01 -2.05 -0.18
C PHE A 115 -5.10 -3.28 -0.05
N TYR A 116 -3.89 -3.22 -0.60
CA TYR A 116 -2.88 -4.26 -0.44
C TYR A 116 -2.42 -4.39 1.02
N GLU A 117 -2.11 -3.26 1.67
CA GLU A 117 -1.64 -3.19 3.05
C GLU A 117 -2.58 -3.90 4.03
N LYS A 118 -3.90 -3.67 3.91
CA LYS A 118 -4.91 -4.25 4.82
C LYS A 118 -5.05 -5.78 4.69
N GLN A 119 -4.56 -6.37 3.59
CA GLN A 119 -4.58 -7.82 3.39
C GLN A 119 -3.33 -8.52 3.95
N LEU A 120 -2.32 -7.76 4.39
CA LEU A 120 -1.07 -8.32 4.92
C LEU A 120 -1.23 -8.82 6.36
N GLY A 121 -0.63 -9.97 6.64
CA GLY A 121 -0.56 -10.52 8.00
C GLY A 121 0.42 -9.75 8.89
N ASN A 122 0.10 -9.66 10.18
CA ASN A 122 0.99 -9.09 11.21
C ASN A 122 2.03 -10.10 11.75
N GLU A 123 1.97 -11.35 11.29
CA GLU A 123 2.88 -12.40 11.72
C GLU A 123 4.30 -12.14 11.23
N MET A 124 5.27 -12.30 12.14
CA MET A 124 6.69 -12.16 11.83
C MET A 124 7.11 -13.20 10.78
N ILE A 125 7.99 -12.79 9.86
CA ILE A 125 8.49 -13.64 8.76
C ILE A 125 9.08 -14.96 9.30
N MET A 126 9.74 -14.91 10.46
CA MET A 126 10.37 -16.06 11.11
C MET A 126 9.41 -17.17 11.50
N LEU A 127 8.14 -16.83 11.79
CA LEU A 127 7.11 -17.76 12.24
C LEU A 127 6.34 -18.40 11.08
N ARG A 128 6.61 -17.96 9.84
CA ARG A 128 5.91 -18.42 8.66
C ARG A 128 6.61 -19.66 8.11
N ASP A 129 5.94 -20.79 8.20
CA ASP A 129 6.50 -22.07 7.80
C ASP A 129 6.56 -22.23 6.27
N GLY A 130 7.68 -22.76 5.78
CA GLY A 130 7.84 -23.21 4.40
C GLY A 130 7.95 -22.10 3.34
N ILE A 131 8.27 -20.86 3.75
CA ILE A 131 8.43 -19.71 2.82
C ILE A 131 9.43 -19.97 1.69
N PHE A 132 10.54 -20.67 1.98
CA PHE A 132 11.63 -20.92 1.03
C PHE A 132 11.61 -22.32 0.41
N THR A 133 10.76 -23.20 0.94
CA THR A 133 10.63 -24.58 0.46
C THR A 133 9.49 -24.70 -0.57
N THR A 134 8.47 -23.85 -0.44
CA THR A 134 7.32 -23.86 -1.34
C THR A 134 7.61 -23.06 -2.61
N GLU A 135 7.26 -23.66 -3.75
CA GLU A 135 7.32 -22.99 -5.04
C GLU A 135 6.39 -21.75 -5.07
N PRO A 136 6.67 -20.75 -5.92
CA PRO A 136 5.76 -19.63 -6.13
C PRO A 136 4.42 -20.10 -6.70
N PHE A 137 3.31 -19.63 -6.14
CA PHE A 137 1.95 -19.95 -6.59
C PHE A 137 1.65 -21.47 -6.61
N PRO A 138 1.71 -22.14 -5.44
CA PRO A 138 1.50 -23.58 -5.38
C PRO A 138 0.03 -23.93 -5.67
N GLU A 139 -0.21 -24.70 -6.73
CA GLU A 139 -1.55 -25.22 -7.07
C GLU A 139 -2.12 -26.11 -5.96
N ASN A 140 -1.24 -26.83 -5.25
CA ASN A 140 -1.59 -27.72 -4.15
C ASN A 140 -2.04 -26.98 -2.87
N LYS A 141 -1.82 -25.66 -2.77
CA LYS A 141 -2.19 -24.84 -1.61
C LYS A 141 -2.90 -23.56 -2.07
N PRO A 142 -4.20 -23.62 -2.37
CA PRO A 142 -4.95 -22.45 -2.84
C PRO A 142 -5.06 -21.33 -1.79
N LEU A 143 -4.94 -21.66 -0.50
CA LEU A 143 -4.97 -20.71 0.62
C LEU A 143 -3.57 -20.23 1.05
N TYR A 144 -2.58 -20.27 0.16
CA TYR A 144 -1.23 -19.79 0.45
C TYR A 144 -1.13 -18.26 0.26
N TYR A 145 -0.14 -17.63 0.92
CA TYR A 145 -0.02 -16.17 1.04
C TYR A 145 -0.31 -15.42 -0.26
N GLU A 146 0.40 -15.73 -1.34
CA GLU A 146 0.26 -15.03 -2.62
C GLU A 146 -1.05 -15.31 -3.37
N ASN A 147 -1.71 -16.43 -3.10
CA ASN A 147 -2.98 -16.81 -3.75
C ASN A 147 -4.18 -16.11 -3.10
N ASN A 148 -4.06 -15.73 -1.84
CA ASN A 148 -5.12 -15.04 -1.10
C ASN A 148 -5.13 -13.52 -1.37
N ILE A 149 -4.04 -12.96 -1.89
CA ILE A 149 -3.94 -11.52 -2.11
C ILE A 149 -4.57 -11.12 -3.43
N THR A 150 -5.43 -10.10 -3.36
CA THR A 150 -6.06 -9.46 -4.50
C THR A 150 -5.54 -8.04 -4.66
N CYS A 151 -5.33 -7.61 -5.91
CA CYS A 151 -4.94 -6.23 -6.20
C CYS A 151 -6.16 -5.43 -6.63
N LEU A 152 -6.24 -4.17 -6.21
CA LEU A 152 -7.38 -3.30 -6.48
C LEU A 152 -7.54 -3.06 -8.00
N GLU A 153 -6.43 -2.92 -8.71
CA GLU A 153 -6.42 -2.73 -10.16
C GLU A 153 -6.99 -3.94 -10.92
N GLU A 154 -6.79 -5.15 -10.40
CA GLU A 154 -7.37 -6.36 -11.01
C GLU A 154 -8.90 -6.33 -10.90
N ILE A 155 -9.41 -5.92 -9.73
CA ILE A 155 -10.86 -5.81 -9.49
C ILE A 155 -11.47 -4.75 -10.41
N ILE A 156 -10.86 -3.57 -10.48
CA ILE A 156 -11.33 -2.47 -11.37
C ILE A 156 -11.30 -2.90 -12.84
N ASN A 157 -10.24 -3.59 -13.28
CA ASN A 157 -10.15 -4.08 -14.64
C ASN A 157 -11.22 -5.14 -14.97
N GLU A 158 -11.52 -6.04 -14.05
CA GLU A 158 -12.60 -7.03 -14.22
C GLU A 158 -13.98 -6.37 -14.19
N GLN A 159 -14.16 -5.31 -13.41
CA GLN A 159 -15.39 -4.50 -13.41
C GLN A 159 -15.62 -3.85 -14.77
N ASN A 160 -14.60 -3.21 -15.33
CA ASN A 160 -14.69 -2.57 -16.64
C ASN A 160 -15.01 -3.57 -17.77
N LYS A 161 -14.59 -4.84 -17.63
CA LYS A 161 -14.87 -5.89 -18.63
C LYS A 161 -16.25 -6.51 -18.47
N THR A 162 -16.71 -6.72 -17.24
CA THR A 162 -17.93 -7.51 -16.96
C THR A 162 -19.16 -6.65 -16.66
N GLY A 163 -18.96 -5.39 -16.26
CA GLY A 163 -20.03 -4.46 -15.89
C GLY A 163 -20.79 -4.82 -14.61
N LYS A 164 -20.28 -5.75 -13.80
CA LYS A 164 -20.90 -6.19 -12.54
C LYS A 164 -20.52 -5.28 -11.37
N SER A 165 -21.25 -5.37 -10.27
CA SER A 165 -20.89 -4.66 -9.03
C SER A 165 -19.58 -5.22 -8.45
N LEU A 166 -18.83 -4.38 -7.72
CA LEU A 166 -17.55 -4.78 -7.11
C LEU A 166 -17.72 -5.97 -6.16
N SER A 167 -18.82 -6.01 -5.41
CA SER A 167 -19.16 -7.12 -4.49
C SER A 167 -19.31 -8.44 -5.23
N GLU A 168 -20.01 -8.47 -6.38
CA GLU A 168 -20.18 -9.68 -7.19
C GLU A 168 -18.86 -10.19 -7.78
N ILE A 169 -17.94 -9.29 -8.13
CA ILE A 169 -16.63 -9.65 -8.71
C ILE A 169 -15.72 -10.23 -7.64
N ILE A 170 -15.73 -9.65 -6.44
CA ILE A 170 -14.99 -10.16 -5.30
C ILE A 170 -15.52 -11.54 -4.92
N GLU A 171 -16.84 -11.72 -4.90
CA GLU A 171 -17.46 -13.04 -4.70
C GLU A 171 -17.13 -14.03 -5.83
N LEU A 172 -16.96 -13.58 -7.07
CA LEU A 172 -16.53 -14.43 -8.18
C LEU A 172 -15.07 -14.85 -8.08
N MET A 173 -14.18 -13.93 -7.69
CA MET A 173 -12.75 -14.21 -7.54
C MET A 173 -12.46 -15.04 -6.28
N SER A 174 -13.23 -14.85 -5.21
CA SER A 174 -13.14 -15.65 -3.98
C SER A 174 -13.99 -16.93 -4.02
N GLY A 175 -15.02 -16.99 -4.87
CA GLY A 175 -15.93 -18.13 -5.00
C GLY A 175 -15.31 -19.37 -5.66
N LEU A 176 -14.11 -19.25 -6.25
CA LEU A 176 -13.31 -20.39 -6.71
C LEU A 176 -12.54 -21.07 -5.58
N THR A 177 -12.44 -20.45 -4.39
CA THR A 177 -11.87 -21.02 -3.17
C THR A 177 -13.00 -21.41 -2.21
N ILE A 178 -13.61 -22.56 -2.49
CA ILE A 178 -14.63 -23.20 -1.67
C ILE A 178 -13.99 -23.64 -0.35
N GLU A 179 -13.81 -22.74 0.62
CA GLU A 179 -13.60 -23.03 2.06
C GLU A 179 -13.21 -21.73 2.81
N LYS A 180 -14.16 -20.79 2.93
CA LYS A 180 -14.38 -19.84 4.07
C LYS A 180 -15.04 -18.55 3.57
N LYS A 181 -16.33 -18.40 3.88
CA LYS A 181 -17.13 -17.18 3.64
C LYS A 181 -16.76 -15.99 4.55
N ASP A 182 -15.83 -16.18 5.49
CA ASP A 182 -15.51 -15.17 6.50
C ASP A 182 -14.59 -14.07 5.97
N ASN A 183 -13.64 -14.40 5.07
CA ASN A 183 -12.70 -13.43 4.51
C ASN A 183 -13.33 -12.51 3.46
N THR A 184 -14.37 -12.97 2.76
CA THR A 184 -15.04 -12.19 1.70
C THR A 184 -15.80 -11.00 2.28
N GLY A 185 -16.41 -11.17 3.45
CA GLY A 185 -17.10 -10.08 4.15
C GLY A 185 -16.16 -8.98 4.64
N GLU A 186 -14.92 -9.31 5.00
CA GLU A 186 -13.90 -8.31 5.33
C GLU A 186 -13.46 -7.54 4.08
N LEU A 187 -13.16 -8.23 2.97
CA LEU A 187 -12.79 -7.59 1.71
C LEU A 187 -13.91 -6.67 1.18
N ILE A 188 -15.16 -7.09 1.27
CA ILE A 188 -16.32 -6.27 0.86
C ILE A 188 -16.39 -4.99 1.70
N LYS A 189 -16.27 -5.09 3.04
CA LYS A 189 -16.20 -3.90 3.91
C LYS A 189 -15.02 -2.99 3.57
N LEU A 190 -13.86 -3.58 3.26
CA LEU A 190 -12.70 -2.80 2.87
C LEU A 190 -12.94 -2.01 1.59
N VAL A 191 -13.63 -2.61 0.60
CA VAL A 191 -14.00 -1.93 -0.65
C VAL A 191 -15.12 -0.90 -0.44
N GLU A 192 -16.14 -1.20 0.36
CA GLU A 192 -17.18 -0.25 0.74
C GLU A 192 -16.60 0.98 1.47
N ASP A 193 -15.62 0.79 2.35
CA ASP A 193 -14.86 1.88 2.98
C ASP A 193 -14.14 2.77 1.96
N PHE A 194 -13.76 2.22 0.79
CA PHE A 194 -13.16 2.99 -0.30
C PHE A 194 -14.21 3.71 -1.17
N GLU A 195 -15.37 3.10 -1.42
CA GLU A 195 -16.50 3.73 -2.13
C GLU A 195 -17.15 4.87 -1.31
N LEU A 196 -17.17 4.79 0.03
CA LEU A 196 -17.77 5.81 0.91
C LEU A 196 -17.01 7.15 0.97
N VAL A 197 -15.90 7.33 0.24
CA VAL A 197 -15.14 8.61 0.17
C VAL A 197 -15.47 9.41 -1.11
N GLU A 198 -16.60 9.13 -1.74
CA GLU A 198 -17.18 9.93 -2.83
C GLU A 198 -18.52 10.58 -2.46
N LYS A 199 -18.66 11.08 -1.23
CA LYS A 199 -19.65 12.15 -1.01
C LYS A 199 -19.07 13.45 -1.57
N ASN A 200 -19.58 13.85 -2.74
CA ASN A 200 -19.43 15.20 -3.27
C ASN A 200 -19.77 16.21 -2.15
N PRO A 201 -18.95 17.24 -1.89
CA PRO A 201 -19.28 18.30 -0.95
C PRO A 201 -20.40 19.25 -1.44
N GLU A 202 -21.14 18.86 -2.47
CA GLU A 202 -22.31 19.60 -2.94
C GLU A 202 -23.53 19.07 -2.19
N GLU A 203 -23.85 19.72 -1.08
CA GLU A 203 -25.13 19.78 -0.34
C GLU A 203 -24.87 19.93 1.18
N GLU A 204 -24.03 20.89 1.56
CA GLU A 204 -24.24 21.61 2.82
C GLU A 204 -24.79 22.99 2.43
N GLU A 205 -26.08 23.18 2.65
CA GLU A 205 -26.73 24.49 2.60
C GLU A 205 -25.96 25.42 3.55
N VAL A 206 -25.27 26.40 2.98
CA VAL A 206 -24.63 27.47 3.74
C VAL A 206 -25.76 28.33 4.31
N GLU A 207 -26.06 28.16 5.59
CA GLU A 207 -26.78 29.18 6.36
C GLU A 207 -25.88 30.43 6.39
N GLU A 208 -26.31 31.48 5.70
CA GLU A 208 -25.70 32.81 5.76
C GLU A 208 -25.88 33.39 7.17
N GLU A 209 -24.89 33.21 8.05
CA GLU A 209 -24.74 34.06 9.22
C GLU A 209 -24.02 35.35 8.80
N GLU A 210 -24.75 36.47 8.85
CA GLU A 210 -24.21 37.81 8.70
C GLU A 210 -23.26 38.13 9.87
N GLU A 211 -21.94 37.96 9.68
CA GLU A 211 -20.94 38.49 10.60
C GLU A 211 -20.57 39.94 10.24
N GLU A 212 -20.80 40.83 11.22
CA GLU A 212 -20.46 42.24 11.20
C GLU A 212 -18.94 42.47 10.99
N ASN A 213 -18.65 43.48 10.17
CA ASN A 213 -17.32 43.95 9.81
C ASN A 213 -16.45 44.32 11.03
N GLU A 214 -15.28 43.70 11.18
CA GLU A 214 -14.10 44.34 11.76
C GLU A 214 -12.89 44.23 10.81
N GLU A 215 -12.63 45.38 10.18
CA GLU A 215 -11.60 45.65 9.20
C GLU A 215 -10.22 45.73 9.87
N TYR A 216 -9.32 44.78 9.61
CA TYR A 216 -7.89 44.93 9.91
C TYR A 216 -7.08 45.07 8.63
N ILE A 217 -6.74 46.31 8.29
CA ILE A 217 -5.79 46.69 7.26
C ILE A 217 -4.37 46.39 7.77
N THR A 218 -3.69 45.38 7.22
CA THR A 218 -2.25 45.21 7.43
C THR A 218 -1.49 46.01 6.38
N THR A 219 -0.94 47.15 6.76
CA THR A 219 0.00 47.89 5.92
C THR A 219 1.38 47.22 5.94
N ASP A 220 1.93 46.95 4.77
CA ASP A 220 3.31 46.49 4.56
C ASP A 220 4.32 47.53 5.03
N LYS A 221 4.67 47.49 6.32
CA LYS A 221 5.92 48.01 6.92
C LYS A 221 5.89 47.82 8.44
N SER A 222 6.57 46.80 8.93
CA SER A 222 7.08 46.81 10.31
C SER A 222 8.53 46.34 10.33
N PHE A 223 9.38 47.37 10.29
CA PHE A 223 10.76 47.34 10.75
C PHE A 223 10.79 47.12 12.27
N GLY A 224 11.68 46.24 12.72
CA GLY A 224 12.44 46.46 13.96
C GLY A 224 11.93 45.87 15.27
N GLY A 225 12.82 45.14 15.95
CA GLY A 225 13.18 45.50 17.32
C GLY A 225 12.90 44.46 18.43
N TYR A 226 13.94 43.68 18.74
CA TYR A 226 14.42 43.20 20.05
C TYR A 226 13.47 43.05 21.25
N VAL A 227 13.66 41.96 22.01
CA VAL A 227 14.14 42.04 23.40
C VAL A 227 15.16 40.92 23.65
N VAL A 228 16.25 41.30 24.34
CA VAL A 228 17.42 40.51 24.79
C VAL A 228 17.04 39.59 25.94
#